data_AF-A0A0R0ABN7-F1
#
_entry.id   AF-A0A0R0ABN7-F1
#
_cell.length_a   1.000
_cell.length_b   1.000
_cell.length_c   1.000
_cell.angle_alpha   90.00
_cell.angle_beta   90.00
_cell.angle_gamma   90.00
#
_symmetry.space_group_name_H-M   'P 1'
#
loop_
_entity.id
_entity.type
_entity.pdbx_description
1 polymer ?
#
loop_
_entity_poly.entity_id
_entity_poly.type
_entity_poly.pdbx_seq_one_letter_code
_entity_poly.pdbx_strand_id
1 'polypeptide(L)'
;MRKGMGVAVLCVVLAGCALLPRQQGAWIDPAMAVQLAAAAGPGRGVDGVFALNVRAIGEEGGRLFLGSQPDYRDPRNLSVAVDPQARLALAERLQADPKTVLKGKPVLVRGTARMVRIDFTDGQGQPSGKYYYQTHVRVSDVAQIQLR
;
A
#
# COMPACT_ATOMS: atom_id res chain seq x y z
N MET A 1 -31.81 -64.59 22.92
CA MET A 1 -31.43 -63.80 24.12
C MET A 1 -30.04 -63.21 23.91
N ARG A 2 -29.93 -61.88 23.70
CA ARG A 2 -28.87 -61.02 24.23
C ARG A 2 -29.16 -59.56 23.84
N LYS A 3 -29.28 -58.74 24.87
CA LYS A 3 -29.57 -57.30 24.86
C LYS A 3 -28.29 -56.51 24.55
N GLY A 4 -28.43 -55.37 23.87
CA GLY A 4 -27.49 -54.24 23.89
C GLY A 4 -28.25 -53.06 23.28
N MET A 5 -28.80 -52.07 24.01
CA MET A 5 -28.31 -51.18 25.07
C MET A 5 -27.31 -50.12 24.56
N GLY A 6 -27.85 -48.91 24.31
CA GLY A 6 -27.14 -47.61 24.21
C GLY A 6 -26.32 -47.42 22.94
N VAL A 7 -26.27 -46.25 22.29
CA VAL A 7 -26.24 -44.88 22.81
C VAL A 7 -26.81 -43.96 21.73
N ALA A 8 -27.77 -43.09 22.07
CA ALA A 8 -28.19 -41.99 21.20
C ALA A 8 -27.20 -40.83 21.38
N VAL A 9 -26.37 -40.56 20.36
CA VAL A 9 -25.50 -39.39 20.32
C VAL A 9 -26.33 -38.19 19.86
N LEU A 10 -26.64 -37.29 20.80
CA LEU A 10 -27.29 -36.02 20.54
C LEU A 10 -26.21 -35.00 20.10
N CYS A 11 -26.04 -34.83 18.78
CA CYS A 11 -25.19 -33.78 18.22
C CYS A 11 -25.91 -32.42 18.30
N VAL A 12 -25.63 -31.65 19.35
CA VAL A 12 -26.00 -30.23 19.44
C VAL A 12 -25.08 -29.45 18.49
N VAL A 13 -25.59 -29.06 17.33
CA VAL A 13 -24.88 -28.15 16.41
C VAL A 13 -25.14 -26.73 16.90
N LEU A 14 -24.19 -26.18 17.66
CA LEU A 14 -24.16 -24.75 18.00
C LEU A 14 -23.91 -23.96 16.71
N ALA A 15 -24.97 -23.43 16.10
CA ALA A 15 -24.88 -22.44 15.04
C ALA A 15 -24.38 -21.12 15.64
N GLY A 16 -23.06 -20.99 15.76
CA GLY A 16 -22.43 -19.71 16.05
C GLY A 16 -22.62 -18.78 14.86
N CYS A 17 -23.59 -17.87 14.94
CA CYS A 17 -23.63 -16.70 14.05
C CYS A 17 -22.38 -15.86 14.34
N ALA A 18 -21.29 -16.15 13.64
CA ALA A 18 -20.19 -15.20 13.50
C ALA A 18 -20.75 -13.98 12.78
N LEU A 19 -21.09 -12.94 13.54
CA LEU A 19 -21.26 -11.59 13.02
C LEU A 19 -19.90 -11.18 12.43
N LEU A 20 -19.69 -11.49 11.15
CA LEU A 20 -18.56 -10.95 10.40
C LEU A 20 -18.70 -9.43 10.46
N PRO A 21 -17.73 -8.68 11.01
CA PRO A 21 -17.77 -7.24 10.93
C PRO A 21 -17.84 -6.88 9.44
N ARG A 22 -18.85 -6.08 9.06
CA ARG A 22 -18.98 -5.51 7.72
C ARG A 22 -17.62 -4.92 7.33
N GLN A 23 -16.91 -5.54 6.39
CA GLN A 23 -15.73 -4.96 5.75
C GLN A 23 -16.19 -3.70 5.04
N GLN A 24 -16.09 -2.56 5.72
CA GLN A 24 -15.99 -1.27 5.05
C GLN A 24 -14.73 -1.38 4.18
N GLY A 25 -14.91 -1.34 2.86
CA GLY A 25 -13.97 -1.82 1.82
C GLY A 25 -12.53 -1.97 2.26
N ALA A 26 -12.04 -3.21 2.36
CA ALA A 26 -10.73 -3.49 2.94
C ALA A 26 -9.60 -2.79 2.19
N TRP A 27 -9.01 -1.79 2.84
CA TRP A 27 -7.76 -1.19 2.40
C TRP A 27 -6.59 -2.06 2.86
N ILE A 28 -5.49 -2.01 2.11
CA ILE A 28 -4.28 -2.77 2.38
C ILE A 28 -3.29 -1.84 3.08
N ASP A 29 -2.79 -2.25 4.25
CA ASP A 29 -1.75 -1.51 4.97
C ASP A 29 -0.41 -1.53 4.22
N PRO A 30 0.47 -0.53 4.41
CA PRO A 30 1.71 -0.42 3.63
C PRO A 30 2.64 -1.62 3.76
N ALA A 31 2.78 -2.17 4.97
CA ALA A 31 3.61 -3.35 5.21
C ALA A 31 3.07 -4.59 4.48
N MET A 32 1.74 -4.77 4.47
CA MET A 32 1.09 -5.85 3.72
C MET A 32 1.26 -5.64 2.21
N ALA A 33 1.12 -4.40 1.72
CA ALA A 33 1.32 -4.07 0.31
C ALA A 33 2.74 -4.43 -0.17
N VAL A 34 3.76 -4.13 0.64
CA VAL A 34 5.15 -4.53 0.40
C VAL A 34 5.28 -6.05 0.32
N GLN A 35 4.73 -6.79 1.29
CA GLN A 35 4.80 -8.25 1.32
C GLN A 35 4.13 -8.88 0.09
N LEU A 36 2.95 -8.37 -0.28
CA LEU A 36 2.20 -8.81 -1.44
C LEU A 36 2.93 -8.51 -2.76
N ALA A 37 3.52 -7.32 -2.90
CA ALA A 37 4.32 -6.95 -4.06
C ALA A 37 5.59 -7.82 -4.17
N ALA A 38 6.26 -8.10 -3.05
CA ALA A 38 7.40 -8.99 -3.00
C ALA A 38 7.04 -10.43 -3.40
N ALA A 39 5.89 -10.93 -2.92
CA ALA A 39 5.38 -12.25 -3.29
C ALA A 39 5.00 -12.35 -4.78
N ALA A 40 4.50 -11.27 -5.38
CA ALA A 40 4.22 -11.22 -6.83
C ALA A 40 5.50 -11.26 -7.68
N GLY A 41 6.59 -10.69 -7.17
CA GLY A 41 7.90 -10.62 -7.79
C GLY A 41 8.11 -9.40 -8.71
N PRO A 42 9.35 -9.15 -9.15
CA PRO A 42 9.70 -7.99 -9.98
C PRO A 42 8.90 -7.92 -11.28
N GLY A 43 8.49 -6.71 -11.67
CA GLY A 43 7.69 -6.47 -12.87
C GLY A 43 6.20 -6.81 -12.74
N ARG A 44 5.80 -7.54 -11.70
CA ARG A 44 4.40 -7.77 -11.32
C ARG A 44 3.99 -6.82 -10.20
N GLY A 45 2.71 -6.81 -9.87
CA GLY A 45 2.20 -6.05 -8.75
C GLY A 45 0.83 -6.53 -8.30
N VAL A 46 0.37 -5.94 -7.20
CA VAL A 46 -0.92 -6.26 -6.60
C VAL A 46 -1.79 -5.01 -6.62
N ASP A 47 -2.98 -5.15 -7.18
CA ASP A 47 -3.97 -4.09 -7.23
C ASP A 47 -4.69 -3.95 -5.90
N GLY A 48 -5.01 -2.72 -5.54
CA GLY A 48 -5.77 -2.45 -4.33
C GLY A 48 -5.95 -0.98 -4.02
N VAL A 49 -6.48 -0.73 -2.83
CA VAL A 49 -6.52 0.58 -2.20
C VAL A 49 -5.64 0.50 -0.98
N PHE A 50 -4.61 1.33 -0.93
CA PHE A 50 -3.59 1.32 0.11
C PHE A 50 -3.85 2.44 1.10
N ALA A 51 -3.96 2.11 2.38
CA ALA A 51 -4.10 3.09 3.45
C ALA A 51 -2.70 3.52 3.92
N LEU A 52 -2.36 4.78 3.73
CA LEU A 52 -1.02 5.33 3.94
C LEU A 52 -1.12 6.50 4.92
N ASN A 53 -0.36 6.44 6.01
CA ASN A 53 -0.02 7.65 6.78
C ASN A 53 1.26 8.24 6.18
N VAL A 54 1.20 9.44 5.64
CA VAL A 54 2.34 10.05 4.97
C VAL A 54 3.40 10.47 5.99
N ARG A 55 4.53 9.78 6.04
CA ARG A 55 5.63 10.05 6.98
C ARG A 55 6.82 10.76 6.33
N ALA A 56 7.02 10.55 5.03
CA ALA A 56 8.04 11.23 4.24
C ALA A 56 7.43 11.93 3.02
N ILE A 57 8.07 13.02 2.62
CA ILE A 57 7.76 13.81 1.42
C ILE A 57 9.07 13.97 0.65
N GLY A 58 9.07 13.65 -0.64
CA GLY A 58 10.22 13.76 -1.52
C GLY A 58 9.83 14.29 -2.89
N GLU A 59 10.80 14.80 -3.63
CA GLU A 59 10.57 15.33 -4.98
C GLU A 59 11.77 15.00 -5.86
N GLU A 60 11.49 14.46 -7.04
CA GLU A 60 12.52 14.11 -8.02
C GLU A 60 11.88 14.11 -9.41
N GLY A 61 12.53 14.77 -10.38
CA GLY A 61 12.04 14.82 -11.78
C GLY A 61 10.61 15.36 -11.91
N GLY A 62 10.20 16.30 -11.05
CA GLY A 62 8.86 16.87 -11.02
C GLY A 62 7.76 15.98 -10.41
N ARG A 63 8.10 14.75 -10.02
CA ARG A 63 7.20 13.85 -9.28
C ARG A 63 7.25 14.15 -7.79
N LEU A 64 6.09 14.02 -7.14
CA LEU A 64 5.99 14.04 -5.68
C LEU A 64 5.99 12.59 -5.17
N PHE A 65 6.80 12.31 -4.16
CA PHE A 65 6.85 11.03 -3.47
C PHE A 65 6.28 11.17 -2.07
N LEU A 66 5.36 10.28 -1.71
CA LEU A 66 4.81 10.14 -0.36
C LEU A 66 5.26 8.79 0.20
N GLY A 67 6.01 8.80 1.31
CA GLY A 67 6.49 7.57 1.95
C GLY A 67 5.65 7.19 3.17
N SER A 68 5.35 5.90 3.33
CA SER A 68 4.74 5.36 4.55
C SER A 68 5.72 5.24 5.72
N GLN A 69 7.03 5.32 5.45
CA GLN A 69 8.09 5.39 6.46
C GLN A 69 8.88 6.70 6.34
N PRO A 70 9.57 7.13 7.41
CA PRO A 70 10.43 8.32 7.38
C PRO A 70 11.62 8.19 6.42
N ASP A 71 12.12 6.96 6.24
CA ASP A 71 13.19 6.62 5.30
C ASP A 71 12.63 5.82 4.12
N TYR A 72 12.85 6.31 2.90
CA TYR A 72 12.43 5.66 1.66
C TYR A 72 13.13 4.31 1.41
N ARG A 73 14.29 4.09 2.04
CA ARG A 73 15.07 2.84 1.94
C ARG A 73 14.62 1.79 2.95
N ASP A 74 13.73 2.12 3.89
CA ASP A 74 13.15 1.12 4.80
C ASP A 74 12.41 0.07 3.95
N PRO A 75 12.71 -1.23 4.10
CA PRO A 75 12.08 -2.27 3.29
C PRO A 75 10.57 -2.37 3.49
N ARG A 76 10.02 -1.79 4.56
CA ARG A 76 8.57 -1.72 4.86
C ARG A 76 7.90 -0.49 4.25
N ASN A 77 8.66 0.36 3.56
CA ASN A 77 8.14 1.58 2.96
C ASN A 77 7.33 1.28 1.69
N LEU A 78 6.13 1.85 1.65
CA LEU A 78 5.33 1.99 0.44
C LEU A 78 5.49 3.44 -0.04
N SER A 79 6.09 3.61 -1.21
CA SER A 79 6.24 4.91 -1.85
C SER A 79 5.07 5.14 -2.82
N VAL A 80 4.37 6.25 -2.68
CA VAL A 80 3.40 6.69 -3.69
C VAL A 80 4.09 7.72 -4.58
N ALA A 81 4.27 7.37 -5.84
CA ALA A 81 4.86 8.24 -6.86
C ALA A 81 3.74 8.95 -7.61
N VAL A 82 3.54 10.24 -7.31
CA VAL A 82 2.53 11.10 -7.93
C VAL A 82 3.15 11.81 -9.13
N ASP A 83 2.64 11.48 -10.32
CA ASP A 83 3.09 12.10 -11.56
C ASP A 83 2.78 13.61 -11.60
N PRO A 84 3.53 14.42 -12.39
CA PRO A 84 3.40 15.87 -12.36
C PRO A 84 1.98 16.38 -12.60
N GLN A 85 1.26 15.81 -13.57
CA GLN A 85 -0.14 16.16 -13.87
C GLN A 85 -1.08 15.88 -12.69
N ALA A 86 -0.96 14.70 -12.07
CA ALA A 86 -1.74 14.36 -10.88
C ALA A 86 -1.40 15.24 -9.68
N ARG A 87 -0.13 15.65 -9.53
CA ARG A 87 0.31 16.57 -8.49
C ARG A 87 -0.33 17.95 -8.63
N LEU A 88 -0.41 18.48 -9.86
CA LEU A 88 -1.07 19.76 -10.14
C LEU A 88 -2.56 19.69 -9.82
N ALA A 89 -3.26 18.68 -10.32
CA ALA A 89 -4.68 18.47 -10.03
C ALA A 89 -4.94 18.25 -8.53
N LEU A 90 -4.01 17.58 -7.83
CA LEU A 90 -4.08 17.44 -6.38
C LEU A 90 -3.89 18.78 -5.66
N ALA A 91 -2.97 19.62 -6.13
CA ALA A 91 -2.76 20.96 -5.57
C ALA A 91 -4.00 21.83 -5.72
N GLU A 92 -4.64 21.81 -6.89
CA GLU A 92 -5.92 22.50 -7.14
C GLU A 92 -7.02 21.97 -6.22
N ARG A 93 -7.16 20.64 -6.09
CA ARG A 93 -8.17 20.05 -5.20
C ARG A 93 -7.95 20.42 -3.73
N LEU A 94 -6.70 20.51 -3.30
CA LEU A 94 -6.33 20.85 -1.92
C LEU A 94 -6.27 22.37 -1.67
N GLN A 95 -6.29 23.19 -2.73
CA GLN A 95 -6.02 24.63 -2.66
C GLN A 95 -4.69 24.95 -1.95
N ALA A 96 -3.70 24.05 -2.07
CA ALA A 96 -2.40 24.15 -1.42
C ALA A 96 -1.38 23.22 -2.10
N ASP A 97 -0.08 23.47 -1.92
CA ASP A 97 0.95 22.54 -2.37
C ASP A 97 0.84 21.21 -1.59
N PRO A 98 0.57 20.07 -2.24
CA PRO A 98 0.46 18.78 -1.57
C PRO A 98 1.71 18.42 -0.74
N LYS A 99 2.88 18.92 -1.15
CA LYS A 99 4.16 18.74 -0.43
C LYS A 99 4.12 19.28 1.00
N THR A 100 3.39 20.37 1.24
CA THR A 100 3.37 21.06 2.54
C THR A 100 2.24 20.56 3.43
N VAL A 101 1.11 20.14 2.84
CA VAL A 101 -0.11 19.79 3.61
C VAL A 101 -0.31 18.31 3.85
N LEU A 102 0.32 17.42 3.06
CA LEU A 102 0.09 15.98 3.18
C LEU A 102 0.94 15.31 4.25
N LYS A 103 2.02 15.92 4.74
CA LYS A 103 2.87 15.30 5.77
C LYS A 103 2.05 15.05 7.04
N GLY A 104 2.08 13.82 7.54
CA GLY A 104 1.32 13.37 8.71
C GLY A 104 -0.16 13.08 8.42
N LYS A 105 -0.64 13.24 7.18
CA LYS A 105 -2.04 12.97 6.83
C LYS A 105 -2.27 11.51 6.46
N PRO A 106 -3.41 10.93 6.85
CA PRO A 106 -3.87 9.67 6.30
C PRO A 106 -4.44 9.89 4.90
N VAL A 107 -4.06 9.01 3.97
CA VAL A 107 -4.58 8.98 2.60
C VAL A 107 -4.91 7.55 2.20
N LEU A 108 -5.85 7.42 1.27
CA LEU A 108 -6.14 6.19 0.54
C LEU A 108 -5.63 6.36 -0.88
N VAL A 109 -4.89 5.38 -1.38
CA VAL A 109 -4.33 5.41 -2.73
C VAL A 109 -4.73 4.16 -3.48
N ARG A 110 -5.54 4.32 -4.53
CA ARG A 110 -5.92 3.24 -5.45
C ARG A 110 -4.85 3.06 -6.51
N GLY A 111 -4.39 1.83 -6.73
CA GLY A 111 -3.49 1.52 -7.82
C GLY A 111 -2.87 0.14 -7.69
N THR A 112 -1.70 -0.04 -8.29
CA THR A 112 -0.93 -1.28 -8.23
C THR A 112 0.36 -1.05 -7.44
N ALA A 113 0.55 -1.79 -6.34
CA ALA A 113 1.81 -1.84 -5.62
C ALA A 113 2.76 -2.82 -6.33
N ARG A 114 3.94 -2.35 -6.74
CA ARG A 114 4.93 -3.15 -7.47
C ARG A 114 6.35 -2.89 -6.98
N MET A 115 7.21 -3.89 -7.13
CA MET A 115 8.65 -3.72 -6.88
C MET A 115 9.28 -2.88 -8.00
N VAL A 116 9.98 -1.81 -7.62
CA VAL A 116 10.75 -0.94 -8.51
C VAL A 116 12.22 -1.05 -8.14
N ARG A 117 13.04 -1.40 -9.14
CA ARG A 117 14.50 -1.43 -9.00
C ARG A 117 15.01 0.00 -8.92
N ILE A 118 15.84 0.27 -7.92
CA ILE A 118 16.56 1.52 -7.75
C ILE A 118 18.04 1.20 -7.80
N ASP A 119 18.75 1.74 -8.80
CA ASP A 119 20.19 1.59 -8.93
C ASP A 119 20.90 2.62 -8.03
N PHE A 120 21.94 2.16 -7.33
CA PHE A 120 22.84 3.07 -6.64
C PHE A 120 23.72 3.77 -7.67
N THR A 121 23.77 5.09 -7.63
CA THR A 121 24.66 5.88 -8.49
C THR A 121 25.93 6.28 -7.76
N ASP A 122 27.02 6.49 -8.50
CA ASP A 122 28.25 7.10 -8.00
C ASP A 122 28.12 8.64 -7.88
N GLY A 123 29.22 9.30 -7.53
CA GLY A 123 29.28 10.76 -7.39
C GLY A 123 29.09 11.54 -8.70
N GLN A 124 29.11 10.85 -9.84
CA GLN A 124 28.91 11.38 -11.19
C GLN A 124 27.51 11.04 -11.73
N GLY A 125 26.67 10.37 -10.93
CA GLY A 125 25.33 9.95 -11.31
C GLY A 125 25.27 8.69 -12.16
N GLN A 126 26.39 7.97 -12.35
CA GLN A 126 26.40 6.74 -13.14
C GLN A 126 26.04 5.52 -12.27
N PRO A 127 25.34 4.50 -12.82
CA PRO A 127 25.03 3.30 -12.07
C PRO A 127 26.30 2.58 -11.57
N SER A 128 26.40 2.38 -10.27
CA SER A 128 27.52 1.68 -9.62
C SER A 128 27.48 0.15 -9.78
N GLY A 129 26.44 -0.38 -10.45
CA GLY A 129 26.16 -1.82 -10.56
C GLY A 129 25.46 -2.45 -9.35
N LYS A 130 25.36 -1.74 -8.23
CA LYS A 130 24.54 -2.15 -7.07
C LYS A 130 23.11 -1.63 -7.24
N TYR A 131 22.13 -2.39 -6.73
CA TYR A 131 20.73 -1.99 -6.74
C TYR A 131 19.98 -2.50 -5.51
N TYR A 132 18.81 -1.94 -5.28
CA TYR A 132 17.83 -2.41 -4.30
C TYR A 132 16.42 -2.26 -4.87
N TYR A 133 15.41 -2.76 -4.15
CA TYR A 133 14.01 -2.60 -4.54
C TYR A 133 13.28 -1.73 -3.54
N GLN A 134 12.40 -0.88 -4.06
CA GLN A 134 11.36 -0.22 -3.29
C GLN A 134 9.98 -0.71 -3.78
N THR A 135 8.96 -0.62 -2.94
CA THR A 135 7.59 -0.86 -3.39
C THR A 135 6.92 0.45 -3.73
N HIS A 136 6.48 0.61 -4.99
CA HIS A 136 5.84 1.84 -5.46
C HIS A 136 4.39 1.61 -5.87
N VAL A 137 3.55 2.60 -5.61
CA VAL A 137 2.24 2.78 -6.24
C VAL A 137 2.29 4.05 -7.08
N ARG A 138 2.01 3.94 -8.38
CA ARG A 138 2.00 5.09 -9.28
C ARG A 138 0.62 5.75 -9.30
N VAL A 139 0.60 7.06 -9.16
CA VAL A 139 -0.60 7.90 -9.27
C VAL A 139 -0.45 8.81 -10.48
N SER A 140 -1.24 8.55 -11.51
CA SER A 140 -1.31 9.37 -12.72
C SER A 140 -2.58 10.22 -12.78
N ASP A 141 -3.57 9.93 -11.93
CA ASP A 141 -4.84 10.67 -11.83
C ASP A 141 -5.16 11.01 -10.36
N VAL A 142 -5.59 12.24 -10.09
CA VAL A 142 -5.94 12.72 -8.74
C VAL A 142 -7.05 11.92 -8.07
N ALA A 143 -7.96 11.32 -8.84
CA ALA A 143 -9.03 10.46 -8.35
C ALA A 143 -8.53 9.16 -7.71
N GLN A 144 -7.26 8.78 -7.92
CA GLN A 144 -6.63 7.68 -7.22
C GLN A 144 -6.32 8.00 -5.74
N ILE A 145 -6.23 9.28 -5.37
CA ILE A 145 -5.91 9.69 -4.00
C ILE A 145 -7.18 10.22 -3.33
N GLN A 146 -7.48 9.73 -2.13
CA GLN A 146 -8.51 10.26 -1.26
C GLN A 146 -7.89 10.61 0.10
N LEU A 147 -8.24 11.76 0.66
CA LEU A 147 -7.92 12.09 2.05
C LEU A 147 -8.85 11.30 2.98
N ARG A 148 -8.33 10.90 4.14
CA ARG A 148 -9.08 10.14 5.14
C ARG A 148 -9.36 10.91 6.41
#